data_AF-A0A6G3ZWM8-F1
#
_entry.id   AF-A0A6G3ZWM8-F1
#
_cell.length_a   1.000
_cell.length_b   1.000
_cell.length_c   1.000
_cell.angle_alpha   90.00
_cell.angle_beta   90.00
_cell.angle_gamma   90.00
#
_symmetry.space_group_name_H-M   'P 1'
#
loop_
_entity.id
_entity.type
_entity.pdbx_description
1 polymer ?
#
loop_
_entity_poly.entity_id
_entity_poly.type
_entity_poly.pdbx_seq_one_letter_code
_entity_poly.pdbx_strand_id
1 'polypeptide(L)'
;MIHLYLDDLRPCPHGFTLAQTVEECTLMLQDCEVNILSLDHDLGWGTQQTGMDVVIWMIEHEIYPRTVYLHTSSSSACSLMYEMLLAVKPEKMKLYPHRLPDDLLRQIAKGTFAE
;
A
#
# COMPACT_ATOMS: atom_id res chain seq x y z
N MET A 1 -10.81 -6.70 -9.04
CA MET A 1 -9.84 -6.47 -7.95
C MET A 1 -8.60 -5.81 -8.54
N ILE A 2 -8.02 -4.84 -7.87
CA ILE A 2 -6.81 -4.13 -8.34
C ILE A 2 -5.62 -4.38 -7.42
N HIS A 3 -4.41 -4.14 -7.93
CA HIS A 3 -3.22 -3.95 -7.12
C HIS A 3 -2.90 -2.46 -7.10
N LEU A 4 -2.76 -1.86 -5.93
CA LEU A 4 -2.56 -0.43 -5.74
C LEU A 4 -1.13 -0.16 -5.28
N TYR A 5 -0.48 0.81 -5.90
CA TYR A 5 0.89 1.24 -5.60
C TYR A 5 0.86 2.73 -5.26
N LEU A 6 1.07 3.07 -3.98
CA LEU A 6 1.20 4.45 -3.52
C LEU A 6 2.68 4.85 -3.50
N ASP A 7 3.08 5.76 -4.40
CA ASP A 7 4.44 6.28 -4.50
C ASP A 7 4.45 7.54 -5.39
N ASP A 8 5.22 8.55 -5.03
CA ASP A 8 5.37 9.78 -5.81
C ASP A 8 6.64 9.78 -6.70
N LEU A 9 7.58 8.85 -6.44
CA LEU A 9 8.93 8.91 -7.00
C LEU A 9 9.28 7.69 -7.86
N ARG A 10 8.96 6.47 -7.38
CA ARG A 10 9.36 5.22 -8.04
C ARG A 10 8.42 4.87 -9.19
N PRO A 11 8.93 4.25 -10.27
CA PRO A 11 8.08 3.75 -11.35
C PRO A 11 7.06 2.73 -10.83
N CYS A 12 5.79 2.91 -11.22
CA CYS A 12 4.74 1.95 -10.90
C CYS A 12 5.02 0.59 -11.56
N PRO A 13 5.06 -0.53 -10.81
CA PRO A 13 5.23 -1.85 -11.40
C PRO A 13 4.07 -2.22 -12.33
N HIS A 14 4.36 -2.96 -13.41
CA HIS A 14 3.32 -3.42 -14.33
C HIS A 14 2.30 -4.32 -13.60
N GLY A 15 1.01 -4.09 -13.87
CA GLY A 15 -0.10 -4.76 -13.20
C GLY A 15 -0.58 -4.06 -11.92
N PHE A 16 0.04 -2.94 -11.53
CA PHE A 16 -0.45 -2.06 -10.48
C PHE A 16 -1.11 -0.80 -11.07
N THR A 17 -2.09 -0.30 -10.34
CA THR A 17 -2.62 1.06 -10.47
C THR A 17 -1.80 1.97 -9.56
N LEU A 18 -1.35 3.11 -10.11
CA LEU A 18 -0.58 4.10 -9.36
C LEU A 18 -1.52 5.10 -8.66
N ALA A 19 -1.25 5.37 -7.39
CA ALA A 19 -1.70 6.57 -6.70
C ALA A 19 -0.44 7.36 -6.29
N GLN A 20 -0.42 8.66 -6.56
CA GLN A 20 0.70 9.55 -6.20
C GLN A 20 0.40 10.38 -4.95
N THR A 21 -0.87 10.48 -4.55
CA THR A 21 -1.29 11.24 -3.36
C THR A 21 -2.16 10.39 -2.43
N VAL A 22 -2.31 10.88 -1.19
CA VAL A 22 -3.21 10.28 -0.19
C VAL A 22 -4.65 10.29 -0.67
N GLU A 23 -5.10 11.36 -1.32
CA GLU A 23 -6.46 11.48 -1.86
C GLU A 23 -6.72 10.43 -2.94
N GLU A 24 -5.78 10.26 -3.89
CA GLU A 24 -5.92 9.26 -4.95
C GLU A 24 -5.96 7.84 -4.36
N CYS A 25 -5.09 7.56 -3.37
CA CYS A 25 -5.01 6.25 -2.75
C CYS A 25 -6.27 5.90 -1.94
N THR A 26 -6.74 6.82 -1.11
CA THR A 26 -7.94 6.62 -0.29
C THR A 26 -9.20 6.52 -1.15
N LEU A 27 -9.32 7.31 -2.22
CA LEU A 27 -10.40 7.18 -3.20
C LEU A 27 -10.41 5.79 -3.85
N MET A 28 -9.24 5.29 -4.28
CA MET A 28 -9.15 3.95 -4.87
C MET A 28 -9.43 2.84 -3.84
N LEU A 29 -9.02 3.00 -2.59
CA LEU A 29 -9.34 2.07 -1.50
C LEU A 29 -10.85 2.02 -1.21
N GLN A 30 -11.53 3.16 -1.34
CA GLN A 30 -12.97 3.27 -1.13
C GLN A 30 -13.78 2.67 -2.29
N ASP A 31 -13.37 2.94 -3.53
CA ASP A 31 -14.17 2.62 -4.72
C ASP A 31 -13.83 1.26 -5.35
N CYS A 32 -12.68 0.67 -5.01
CA CYS A 32 -12.21 -0.58 -5.59
C CYS A 32 -11.95 -1.66 -4.53
N GLU A 33 -12.20 -2.92 -4.89
CA GLU A 33 -11.66 -4.05 -4.11
C GLU A 33 -10.15 -4.16 -4.38
N VAL A 34 -9.33 -3.82 -3.37
CA VAL A 34 -7.86 -3.85 -3.45
C VAL A 34 -7.32 -5.18 -2.93
N ASN A 35 -6.62 -5.90 -3.81
CA ASN A 35 -5.94 -7.15 -3.45
C ASN A 35 -4.66 -6.85 -2.68
N ILE A 36 -3.76 -6.11 -3.33
CA ILE A 36 -2.45 -5.76 -2.80
C ILE A 36 -2.36 -4.25 -2.77
N LEU A 37 -2.03 -3.70 -1.62
CA LEU A 37 -1.58 -2.32 -1.47
C LEU A 37 -0.08 -2.34 -1.17
N SER A 38 0.71 -1.73 -2.05
CA SER A 38 2.11 -1.42 -1.78
C SER A 38 2.18 0.06 -1.40
N LEU A 39 2.68 0.36 -0.21
CA LEU A 39 2.58 1.67 0.41
C LEU A 39 3.98 2.27 0.69
N ASP A 40 4.27 3.42 0.09
CA ASP A 40 5.36 4.30 0.53
C ASP A 40 4.86 5.29 1.58
N HIS A 41 5.76 5.68 2.47
CA HIS A 41 5.52 6.75 3.44
C HIS A 41 5.77 8.13 2.84
N ASP A 42 6.88 8.31 2.14
CA ASP A 42 7.33 9.62 1.69
C ASP A 42 6.61 9.94 0.37
N LEU A 43 5.82 11.02 0.32
CA LEU A 43 5.03 11.44 -0.85
C LEU A 43 5.50 12.78 -1.42
N GLY A 44 6.80 13.06 -1.26
CA GLY A 44 7.46 14.24 -1.82
C GLY A 44 7.21 15.54 -1.06
N TRP A 45 7.91 16.59 -1.51
CA TRP A 45 7.94 17.90 -0.83
C TRP A 45 6.70 18.77 -1.08
N GLY A 46 5.83 18.36 -2.00
CA GLY A 46 4.64 19.12 -2.41
C GLY A 46 3.46 18.99 -1.43
N THR A 47 3.58 18.12 -0.43
CA THR A 47 2.52 17.84 0.54
C THR A 47 3.11 17.66 1.93
N GLN A 48 2.26 17.86 2.96
CA GLN A 48 2.57 17.48 4.33
C GLN A 48 2.04 16.09 4.68
N GLN A 49 1.20 15.53 3.82
CA GLN A 49 0.66 14.19 3.99
C GLN A 49 1.68 13.13 3.57
N THR A 50 1.53 11.96 4.14
CA THR A 50 2.43 10.82 4.02
C THR A 50 1.61 9.54 3.88
N GLY A 51 2.26 8.43 3.60
CA GLY A 51 1.63 7.11 3.70
C GLY A 51 1.05 6.81 5.08
N MET A 52 1.49 7.51 6.15
CA MET A 52 0.87 7.39 7.47
C MET A 52 -0.59 7.86 7.46
N ASP A 53 -0.91 8.92 6.72
CA ASP A 53 -2.26 9.44 6.62
C ASP A 53 -3.21 8.44 5.93
N VAL A 54 -2.70 7.68 4.95
CA VAL A 54 -3.44 6.55 4.36
C VAL A 54 -3.67 5.46 5.40
N VAL A 55 -2.67 5.12 6.22
CA VAL A 55 -2.83 4.13 7.30
C VAL A 55 -3.88 4.58 8.31
N ILE A 56 -3.82 5.82 8.78
CA ILE A 56 -4.81 6.39 9.70
C ILE A 56 -6.22 6.31 9.08
N TRP A 57 -6.36 6.76 7.83
CA TRP A 57 -7.63 6.73 7.12
C TRP A 57 -8.20 5.31 6.99
N MET A 58 -7.37 4.32 6.65
CA MET A 58 -7.77 2.91 6.56
C MET A 58 -8.33 2.40 7.89
N ILE A 59 -7.70 2.78 9.01
CA ILE A 59 -8.11 2.38 10.35
C ILE A 59 -9.44 3.05 10.71
N GLU A 60 -9.57 4.36 10.48
CA GLU A 60 -10.79 5.13 10.79
C GLU A 60 -12.02 4.66 10.02
N HIS A 61 -11.84 4.19 8.78
CA HIS A 61 -12.93 3.74 7.91
C HIS A 61 -13.12 2.21 7.90
N GLU A 62 -12.27 1.49 8.64
CA GLU A 62 -12.22 0.02 8.66
C GLU A 62 -12.07 -0.62 7.25
N ILE A 63 -11.35 0.06 6.35
CA ILE A 63 -11.11 -0.40 4.97
C ILE A 63 -9.73 -1.03 4.90
N TYR A 64 -9.70 -2.35 4.67
CA TYR A 64 -8.47 -3.15 4.66
C TYR A 64 -8.33 -3.95 3.37
N PRO A 65 -7.26 -3.72 2.57
CA PRO A 65 -6.86 -4.60 1.48
C PRO A 65 -6.60 -6.03 1.94
N ARG A 66 -6.57 -6.99 1.01
CA ARG A 66 -6.22 -8.38 1.37
C ARG A 66 -4.77 -8.51 1.83
N THR A 67 -3.86 -7.77 1.20
CA THR A 67 -2.43 -7.75 1.53
C THR A 67 -1.88 -6.33 1.49
N VAL A 68 -1.08 -5.96 2.49
CA VAL A 68 -0.32 -4.71 2.53
C VAL A 68 1.17 -4.99 2.59
N TYR A 69 1.95 -4.32 1.75
CA TYR A 69 3.40 -4.27 1.77
C TYR A 69 3.85 -2.83 2.02
N LEU A 70 4.80 -2.64 2.94
CA LEU A 70 5.39 -1.32 3.22
C LEU A 70 6.71 -1.20 2.46
N HIS A 71 6.70 -0.50 1.32
CA HIS A 71 7.87 -0.35 0.44
C HIS A 71 8.65 0.95 0.67
N THR A 72 8.61 1.47 1.89
CA THR A 72 9.29 2.71 2.23
C THR A 72 10.78 2.53 2.54
N SER A 73 11.58 3.58 2.26
CA SER A 73 12.99 3.67 2.66
C SER A 73 13.17 4.12 4.11
N SER A 74 12.12 4.67 4.74
CA SER A 74 12.16 5.16 6.13
C SER A 74 11.85 4.03 7.10
N SER A 75 12.88 3.53 7.81
CA SER A 75 12.71 2.42 8.76
C SER A 75 11.79 2.76 9.93
N SER A 76 11.87 4.00 10.44
CA SER A 76 11.00 4.45 11.53
C SER A 76 9.54 4.55 11.10
N ALA A 77 9.28 5.10 9.92
CA ALA A 77 7.93 5.15 9.37
C ALA A 77 7.38 3.76 9.09
N CYS A 78 8.20 2.86 8.52
CA CYS A 78 7.83 1.46 8.30
C CYS A 78 7.41 0.78 9.60
N SER A 79 8.20 0.90 10.67
CA SER A 79 7.88 0.33 11.98
C SER A 79 6.57 0.88 12.52
N LEU A 80 6.37 2.20 12.47
CA LEU A 80 5.16 2.83 13.02
C LEU A 80 3.90 2.42 12.23
N MET A 81 3.94 2.46 10.90
CA MET A 81 2.82 2.03 10.05
C MET A 81 2.49 0.55 10.28
N TYR A 82 3.53 -0.28 10.39
CA TYR A 82 3.37 -1.71 10.67
C TYR A 82 2.72 -1.95 12.03
N GLU A 83 3.19 -1.29 13.09
CA GLU A 83 2.64 -1.42 14.45
C GLU A 83 1.17 -0.98 14.51
N MET A 84 0.84 0.16 13.90
CA MET A 84 -0.53 0.66 13.85
C MET A 84 -1.48 -0.30 13.15
N LEU A 85 -1.11 -0.77 11.95
CA LEU A 85 -1.93 -1.73 11.22
C LEU A 85 -1.99 -3.09 11.93
N LEU A 86 -0.90 -3.57 12.51
CA LEU A 86 -0.86 -4.85 13.21
C LEU A 86 -1.82 -4.89 14.40
N ALA A 87 -2.00 -3.76 15.09
CA ALA A 87 -2.89 -3.66 16.25
C ALA A 87 -4.38 -3.82 15.90
N VAL A 88 -4.79 -3.53 14.67
CA VAL A 88 -6.21 -3.42 14.28
C VAL A 88 -6.58 -4.24 13.04
N LYS A 89 -5.60 -4.73 12.27
CA LYS A 89 -5.88 -5.45 11.02
C LYS A 89 -6.77 -6.67 11.28
N PRO A 90 -7.70 -7.00 10.38
CA PRO A 90 -8.44 -8.24 10.47
C PRO A 90 -7.51 -9.45 10.28
N GLU A 91 -7.90 -10.61 10.81
CA GLU A 91 -7.10 -11.85 10.76
C GLU A 91 -6.73 -12.23 9.32
N LYS A 92 -7.69 -12.07 8.39
CA LYS A 92 -7.53 -12.39 6.96
C LYS A 92 -6.57 -11.45 6.20
N MET A 93 -6.26 -10.28 6.74
CA MET A 93 -5.35 -9.33 6.09
C MET A 93 -3.89 -9.72 6.35
N LYS A 94 -3.11 -9.87 5.29
CA LYS A 94 -1.66 -10.08 5.36
C LYS A 94 -0.95 -8.72 5.39
N LEU A 95 0.09 -8.60 6.21
CA LEU A 95 0.85 -7.36 6.37
C LEU A 95 2.34 -7.69 6.40
N TYR A 96 3.12 -6.99 5.58
CA TYR A 96 4.55 -7.22 5.41
C TYR A 96 5.34 -5.90 5.53
N PRO A 97 6.30 -5.79 6.47
CA PRO A 97 7.11 -4.59 6.65
C PRO A 97 8.29 -4.55 5.67
N HIS A 98 8.03 -4.84 4.40
CA HIS A 98 9.00 -4.83 3.32
C HIS A 98 8.31 -4.64 1.97
N ARG A 99 9.07 -4.26 0.95
CA ARG A 99 8.58 -4.20 -0.44
C ARG A 99 8.16 -5.58 -0.95
N LEU A 100 7.34 -5.59 -1.99
CA LEU A 100 7.01 -6.83 -2.69
C LEU A 100 8.28 -7.55 -3.19
N PRO A 101 8.40 -8.88 -3.01
CA PRO A 101 9.46 -9.67 -3.62
C PRO A 101 9.44 -9.60 -5.15
N ASP A 102 10.61 -9.62 -5.78
CA ASP A 102 10.71 -9.44 -7.24
C ASP A 102 10.02 -10.55 -8.04
N ASP A 103 9.99 -11.79 -7.54
CA ASP A 103 9.28 -12.88 -8.20
C ASP A 103 7.77 -12.69 -8.18
N LEU A 104 7.23 -12.06 -7.12
CA LEU A 104 5.82 -11.70 -7.05
C LEU A 104 5.50 -10.57 -8.05
N LEU A 105 6.33 -9.53 -8.10
CA LEU A 105 6.20 -8.45 -9.10
C LEU A 105 6.20 -9.02 -10.53
N ARG A 106 7.07 -9.97 -10.83
CA ARG A 106 7.12 -10.66 -12.13
C ARG A 106 5.85 -11.46 -12.43
N GLN A 107 5.30 -12.15 -11.44
CA GLN A 107 4.06 -12.92 -11.62
C GLN A 107 2.86 -11.99 -11.87
N ILE A 108 2.75 -10.89 -11.13
CA ILE A 108 1.70 -9.88 -11.32
C ILE A 108 1.84 -9.26 -12.72
N ALA A 109 3.04 -8.87 -13.12
CA ALA A 109 3.30 -8.28 -14.43
C ALA A 109 2.91 -9.21 -15.60
N LYS A 110 3.04 -10.53 -15.42
CA LYS A 110 2.66 -11.55 -16.42
C LYS A 110 1.20 -12.00 -16.34
N GLY A 111 0.44 -11.54 -15.35
CA GLY A 111 -0.93 -12.01 -15.10
C GLY A 111 -1.01 -13.46 -14.63
N THR A 112 0.08 -14.02 -14.09
CA THR A 112 0.15 -15.41 -13.59
C THR A 112 0.06 -15.50 -12.07
N PHE A 113 -0.12 -14.37 -11.40
CA PHE A 113 -0.31 -14.33 -9.95
C PHE A 113 -1.68 -14.93 -9.59
N ALA A 114 -1.68 -16.03 -8.83
CA ALA A 114 -2.88 -16.64 -8.28
C ALA A 114 -3.11 -16.12 -6.85
N GLU A 115 -4.35 -15.72 -6.54
CA GLU A 115 -4.77 -15.12 -5.26
C GLU A 115 -4.60 -16.04 -4.03
#